data_AF-A0A6M0F6V9-F1
#
_entry.id   AF-A0A6M0F6V9-F1
#
_cell.length_a   1.000
_cell.length_b   1.000
_cell.length_c   1.000
_cell.angle_alpha   90.00
_cell.angle_beta   90.00
_cell.angle_gamma   90.00
#
_symmetry.space_group_name_H-M   'P 1'
#
loop_
_entity.id
_entity.type
_entity.pdbx_description
1 polymer ?
#
loop_
_entity_poly.entity_id
_entity_poly.type
_entity_poly.pdbx_seq_one_letter_code
_entity_poly.pdbx_strand_id
1 'polypeptide(L)'
;MHHDVTEIFQTLTKAGAIPGSDFSIDPVDGSLRMNETSYNLLNHLYPEVDWEDVTAIMEPDVQDVIDRVQEHLGIDFTERLVKRIHERLSDLPPAQATWYLSQLLGGVQRQTGI
;
A
#
# COMPACT_ATOMS: atom_id res chain seq x y z
N MET A 1 3.09 25.14 -9.78
CA MET A 1 1.76 25.05 -10.44
C MET A 1 0.92 24.12 -9.60
N HIS A 2 -0.25 24.55 -9.11
CA HIS A 2 -1.22 23.59 -8.55
C HIS A 2 -1.89 22.91 -9.75
N HIS A 3 -1.35 21.78 -10.21
CA HIS A 3 -2.18 20.88 -10.99
C HIS A 3 -3.27 20.39 -10.06
N ASP A 4 -4.51 20.71 -10.42
CA ASP A 4 -5.69 20.30 -9.68
C ASP A 4 -5.65 18.76 -9.60
N VAL A 5 -5.64 18.19 -8.40
CA VAL A 5 -5.55 16.73 -8.16
C VAL A 5 -6.62 16.00 -9.00
N THR A 6 -7.74 16.66 -9.24
CA THR A 6 -8.84 16.25 -10.13
C THR A 6 -8.38 15.97 -11.56
N GLU A 7 -7.48 16.79 -12.10
CA GLU A 7 -6.99 16.71 -13.47
C GLU A 7 -6.05 15.51 -13.65
N ILE A 8 -5.18 15.27 -12.66
CA ILE A 8 -4.34 14.07 -12.58
C ILE A 8 -5.20 12.82 -12.44
N PHE A 9 -6.25 12.88 -11.61
CA PHE A 9 -7.20 11.78 -11.40
C PHE A 9 -7.88 11.34 -12.70
N GLN A 10 -8.36 12.32 -13.48
CA GLN A 10 -8.98 12.07 -14.79
C GLN A 10 -7.97 11.54 -15.81
N THR A 11 -6.74 12.03 -15.76
CA THR A 11 -5.65 11.63 -16.66
C THR A 11 -5.28 10.16 -16.43
N LEU A 12 -5.02 9.77 -15.18
CA LEU A 12 -4.72 8.40 -14.80
C LEU A 12 -5.85 7.44 -15.17
N THR A 13 -7.10 7.82 -14.91
CA THR A 13 -8.26 7.01 -15.30
C THR A 13 -8.35 6.81 -16.82
N LYS A 14 -8.09 7.86 -17.62
CA LYS A 14 -8.06 7.77 -19.08
C LYS A 14 -6.87 6.94 -19.60
N ALA A 15 -5.76 6.94 -18.87
CA ALA A 15 -4.58 6.15 -19.17
C ALA A 15 -4.76 4.65 -18.87
N GLY A 16 -5.84 4.28 -18.17
CA GLY A 16 -6.15 2.90 -17.79
C GLY A 16 -5.74 2.51 -16.37
N ALA A 17 -5.26 3.45 -15.56
CA ALA A 17 -5.02 3.21 -14.14
C ALA A 17 -6.34 3.06 -13.38
N ILE A 18 -6.36 2.18 -12.37
CA ILE A 18 -7.56 1.82 -11.61
C ILE A 18 -7.59 2.61 -10.29
N PRO A 19 -8.58 3.49 -10.07
CA PRO A 19 -8.75 4.19 -8.80
C PRO A 19 -8.90 3.21 -7.62
N GLY A 20 -8.20 3.47 -6.52
CA GLY A 20 -8.18 2.62 -5.32
C GLY A 20 -7.25 1.40 -5.40
N SER A 21 -6.64 1.13 -6.56
CA SER A 21 -5.60 0.10 -6.75
C SER A 21 -4.29 0.73 -7.18
N ASP A 22 -4.33 1.55 -8.23
CA ASP A 22 -3.12 2.16 -8.79
C ASP A 22 -2.85 3.56 -8.26
N PHE A 23 -3.90 4.24 -7.78
CA PHE A 23 -3.80 5.55 -7.14
C PHE A 23 -5.02 5.83 -6.28
N SER A 24 -4.87 6.67 -5.26
CA SER A 24 -5.94 7.08 -4.34
C SER A 24 -5.65 8.46 -3.75
N ILE A 25 -6.64 9.06 -3.08
CA ILE A 25 -6.43 10.29 -2.30
C ILE A 25 -6.46 9.91 -0.83
N ASP A 26 -5.44 10.32 -0.08
CA ASP A 26 -5.40 10.17 1.37
C ASP A 26 -6.53 11.01 1.99
N PRO A 27 -7.45 10.40 2.75
CA PRO A 27 -8.58 11.11 3.34
C PRO A 27 -8.18 12.07 4.48
N VAL A 28 -6.95 11.98 5.00
CA VAL A 28 -6.46 12.78 6.13
C VAL A 28 -5.90 14.12 5.68
N ASP A 29 -5.02 14.12 4.68
CA ASP A 29 -4.33 15.32 4.21
C ASP A 29 -4.64 15.70 2.75
N GLY A 30 -5.44 14.88 2.05
CA GLY A 30 -5.82 15.11 0.66
C GLY A 30 -4.69 14.86 -0.34
N SER A 31 -3.59 14.23 0.09
CA SER A 31 -2.47 13.90 -0.78
C SER A 31 -2.84 12.79 -1.77
N LEU A 32 -2.30 12.89 -2.99
CA LEU A 32 -2.45 11.85 -4.00
C LEU A 32 -1.42 10.75 -3.72
N ARG A 33 -1.89 9.53 -3.45
CA ARG A 33 -1.09 8.32 -3.36
C ARG A 33 -1.12 7.58 -4.68
N MET A 34 0.01 7.03 -5.12
CA MET A 34 0.09 6.25 -6.35
C MET A 34 1.14 5.16 -6.27
N ASN A 35 0.93 4.09 -7.03
CA ASN A 35 1.91 3.01 -7.20
C ASN A 35 2.77 3.23 -8.45
N GLU A 36 3.71 2.31 -8.69
CA GLU A 36 4.62 2.37 -9.84
C GLU A 36 3.88 2.32 -11.20
N THR A 37 2.77 1.59 -11.30
CA THR A 37 1.95 1.52 -12.52
C THR A 37 1.42 2.91 -12.91
N SER A 38 0.82 3.64 -11.97
CA SER A 38 0.32 5.00 -12.19
C SER A 38 1.43 5.98 -12.51
N TYR A 39 2.57 5.87 -11.83
CA TYR A 39 3.74 6.70 -12.09
C TYR A 39 4.26 6.51 -13.52
N ASN A 40 4.41 5.26 -13.95
CA ASN A 40 4.87 4.93 -15.31
C ASN A 40 3.91 5.44 -16.39
N LEU A 41 2.60 5.40 -16.14
CA LEU A 41 1.60 5.96 -17.06
C LEU A 41 1.72 7.49 -17.16
N LEU A 42 1.92 8.21 -16.05
CA LEU A 42 2.12 9.66 -16.06
C LEU A 42 3.40 10.05 -16.78
N ASN A 43 4.50 9.34 -16.50
CA ASN A 43 5.80 9.59 -17.13
C ASN A 43 5.76 9.30 -18.64
N HIS A 44 4.94 8.34 -19.09
CA HIS A 44 4.75 8.08 -20.50
C HIS A 44 3.91 9.16 -21.21
N LEU A 45 2.86 9.67 -20.54
CA LEU A 45 1.96 10.68 -21.10
C LEU A 45 2.55 12.09 -21.12
N TYR A 46 3.38 12.40 -20.12
CA TYR A 46 4.01 13.72 -19.94
C TYR A 46 5.48 13.54 -19.54
N PRO A 47 6.34 13.06 -20.45
CA PRO A 47 7.76 12.81 -20.18
C PRO A 47 8.56 14.08 -19.90
N GLU A 48 8.03 15.25 -20.27
CA GLU A 48 8.63 16.56 -20.00
C GLU A 48 8.36 17.09 -18.59
N VAL A 49 7.46 16.47 -17.83
CA VAL A 49 7.13 16.88 -16.46
C VAL A 49 8.03 16.14 -15.49
N ASP A 50 8.68 16.89 -14.61
CA ASP A 50 9.44 16.31 -13.50
C ASP A 50 8.48 15.86 -12.40
N TRP A 51 8.22 14.55 -12.38
CA TRP A 51 7.35 13.92 -11.40
C TRP A 51 8.09 13.54 -10.10
N GLU A 52 9.38 13.87 -9.92
CA GLU A 52 10.14 13.55 -8.69
C GLU A 52 9.46 14.11 -7.43
N ASP A 53 8.87 15.30 -7.48
CA ASP A 53 8.11 15.87 -6.35
C ASP A 53 6.87 15.04 -5.97
N VAL A 54 6.32 14.25 -6.90
CA VAL A 54 5.18 13.34 -6.68
C VAL A 54 5.64 11.97 -6.20
N THR A 55 6.87 11.55 -6.54
CA THR A 55 7.44 10.26 -6.10
C THR A 55 7.63 10.15 -4.59
N ALA A 56 7.69 11.28 -3.87
CA ALA A 56 7.77 11.33 -2.41
C ALA A 56 6.53 10.72 -1.71
N ILE A 57 5.46 10.42 -2.45
CA ILE A 57 4.18 9.87 -1.97
C ILE A 57 3.89 8.50 -2.64
N MET A 58 4.91 7.86 -3.22
CA MET A 58 4.75 6.48 -3.70
C MET A 58 4.59 5.55 -2.51
N GLU A 59 3.47 4.82 -2.47
CA GLU A 59 3.34 3.73 -1.52
C GLU A 59 4.40 2.69 -1.84
N PRO A 60 5.20 2.26 -0.85
CA PRO A 60 6.17 1.20 -1.09
C PRO A 60 5.41 -0.04 -1.56
N ASP A 61 5.93 -0.71 -2.59
CA ASP A 61 5.36 -1.97 -3.04
C ASP A 61 5.23 -2.91 -1.83
N VAL A 62 4.02 -3.43 -1.61
CA VAL A 62 3.74 -4.37 -0.52
C VAL A 62 4.69 -5.56 -0.60
N GLN A 63 5.05 -5.99 -1.82
CA GLN A 63 6.02 -7.06 -2.01
C GLN A 63 7.42 -6.65 -1.55
N ASP A 64 7.88 -5.43 -1.85
CA ASP A 64 9.17 -4.90 -1.38
C ASP A 64 9.22 -4.82 0.15
N VAL A 65 8.13 -4.41 0.79
CA VAL A 65 8.05 -4.35 2.26
C VAL A 65 8.10 -5.75 2.85
N ILE A 66 7.37 -6.71 2.28
CA ILE A 66 7.40 -8.12 2.70
C ILE A 66 8.82 -8.70 2.53
N ASP A 67 9.46 -8.47 1.38
CA ASP A 67 10.79 -8.99 1.08
C ASP A 67 11.84 -8.45 2.07
N ARG A 68 11.79 -7.14 2.39
CA ARG A 68 12.65 -6.54 3.42
C ARG A 68 12.44 -7.14 4.80
N VAL A 69 11.19 -7.40 5.19
CA VAL A 69 10.87 -8.03 6.48
C VAL A 69 11.40 -9.47 6.51
N GLN A 70 11.23 -10.22 5.42
CA GLN A 70 11.72 -11.59 5.30
C GLN A 70 13.25 -11.66 5.33
N GLU A 71 13.92 -10.75 4.62
CA GLU A 71 15.39 -10.63 4.64
C GLU A 71 15.89 -10.28 6.04
N HIS A 72 15.28 -9.29 6.70
CA HIS A 72 15.65 -8.86 8.04
C HIS A 72 15.51 -9.98 9.08
N LEU A 73 14.43 -10.76 9.00
CA LEU A 73 14.14 -11.83 9.96
C LEU A 73 14.82 -13.16 9.57
N GLY A 74 15.31 -13.30 8.34
CA GLY A 74 15.90 -14.53 7.80
C GLY A 74 14.92 -15.70 7.69
N ILE A 75 13.62 -15.41 7.58
CA ILE A 75 12.54 -16.41 7.58
C ILE A 75 11.44 -15.99 6.61
N ASP A 76 10.67 -16.97 6.11
CA ASP A 76 9.39 -16.69 5.44
C ASP A 76 8.38 -16.19 6.49
N PHE A 77 8.38 -14.88 6.66
CA PHE A 77 7.58 -14.19 7.68
C PHE A 77 6.09 -14.35 7.41
N THR A 78 5.66 -14.21 6.15
CA THR A 78 4.26 -14.28 5.76
C THR A 78 3.70 -15.67 6.03
N GLU A 79 4.39 -16.72 5.57
CA GLU A 79 3.95 -18.10 5.78
C GLU A 79 3.91 -18.47 7.26
N ARG A 80 4.94 -18.09 8.03
CA ARG A 80 4.97 -18.34 9.48
C ARG A 80 3.90 -17.58 10.25
N LEU A 81 3.63 -16.33 9.87
CA LEU A 81 2.60 -15.51 10.48
C LEU A 81 1.22 -16.12 10.24
N VAL A 82 0.89 -16.45 8.98
CA VAL A 82 -0.39 -17.07 8.61
C VAL A 82 -0.58 -18.40 9.34
N LYS A 83 0.45 -19.25 9.35
CA LYS A 83 0.41 -20.52 10.08
C LYS A 83 0.13 -20.29 11.56
N ARG A 84 0.81 -19.32 12.19
CA ARG A 84 0.65 -19.03 13.61
C ARG A 84 -0.73 -18.48 13.94
N ILE A 85 -1.28 -17.63 13.08
CA ILE A 85 -2.65 -17.12 13.20
C ILE A 85 -3.64 -18.28 13.14
N HIS A 86 -3.48 -19.17 12.16
CA HIS A 86 -4.39 -20.30 11.97
C HIS A 86 -4.38 -21.26 13.17
N GLU A 87 -3.20 -21.63 13.66
CA GLU A 87 -3.04 -22.40 14.89
C GLU A 87 -3.73 -21.73 16.07
N ARG A 88 -3.51 -20.42 16.26
CA ARG A 88 -4.03 -19.69 17.41
C ARG A 88 -5.53 -19.46 17.36
N LEU A 89 -6.09 -19.19 16.18
CA LEU A 89 -7.52 -18.94 16.00
C LEU A 89 -8.36 -20.18 16.27
N SER A 90 -7.82 -21.36 15.99
CA SER A 90 -8.50 -22.64 16.20
C SER A 90 -8.79 -22.90 17.69
N ASP A 91 -8.02 -22.28 18.59
CA ASP A 91 -8.13 -22.44 20.03
C ASP A 91 -8.86 -21.27 20.73
N LEU A 92 -9.26 -20.22 19.99
CA LEU A 92 -9.84 -19.01 20.57
C LEU A 92 -11.37 -18.95 20.42
N PRO A 93 -12.09 -18.56 21.49
CA PRO A 93 -13.50 -18.19 21.37
C PRO A 93 -13.70 -17.02 20.40
N PRO A 94 -14.86 -16.93 19.70
CA PRO A 94 -15.08 -15.94 18.65
C PRO A 94 -14.76 -14.49 19.03
N ALA A 95 -15.15 -14.04 20.22
CA ALA A 95 -14.87 -12.67 20.68
C ALA A 95 -13.36 -12.41 20.88
N GLN A 96 -12.61 -13.41 21.33
CA GLN A 96 -11.16 -13.31 21.51
C GLN A 96 -10.41 -13.43 20.20
N ALA A 97 -10.92 -14.24 19.26
CA ALA A 97 -10.41 -14.32 17.89
C ALA A 97 -10.50 -12.96 17.17
N THR A 98 -11.66 -12.28 17.24
CA THR A 98 -11.84 -10.94 16.67
C THR A 98 -10.88 -9.92 17.27
N TRP A 99 -10.70 -9.92 18.59
CA TRP A 99 -9.75 -9.04 19.25
C TRP A 99 -8.30 -9.36 18.87
N TYR A 100 -7.94 -10.64 18.80
CA TYR A 100 -6.60 -11.07 18.41
C TYR A 100 -6.23 -10.60 17.00
N LEU A 101 -7.16 -10.77 16.04
CA LEU A 101 -6.98 -10.30 14.67
C LEU A 101 -6.83 -8.78 14.59
N SER A 102 -7.62 -8.01 15.35
CA SER A 102 -7.51 -6.54 15.33
C SER A 102 -6.18 -6.04 15.89
N GLN A 103 -5.66 -6.69 16.93
CA GLN A 103 -4.32 -6.36 17.47
C GLN A 103 -3.21 -6.70 16.48
N LEU A 104 -3.33 -7.84 15.79
CA LEU A 104 -2.34 -8.28 14.82
C LEU A 104 -2.31 -7.36 13.59
N LEU A 105 -3.48 -7.04 13.02
CA LEU A 105 -3.59 -6.11 11.90
C LEU A 105 -3.03 -4.72 12.27
N GLY A 106 -3.42 -4.17 13.42
CA GLY A 106 -2.88 -2.88 13.87
C GLY A 106 -1.39 -2.92 14.25
N GLY A 107 -0.84 -4.09 14.54
CA GLY A 107 0.60 -4.30 14.77
C GLY A 107 1.38 -4.30 13.46
N VAL A 108 0.93 -5.09 12.47
CA VAL A 108 1.52 -5.15 11.13
C VAL A 108 1.48 -3.77 10.48
N GLN A 109 0.33 -3.10 10.51
CA GLN A 109 0.18 -1.77 9.93
C GLN A 109 1.11 -0.72 10.53
N ARG A 110 1.27 -0.71 11.87
CA ARG A 110 2.17 0.25 12.52
C ARG A 110 3.65 0.04 12.20
N GLN A 111 4.06 -1.20 11.95
CA GLN A 111 5.48 -1.52 11.75
C GLN A 111 5.89 -1.58 10.28
N THR A 112 4.94 -1.88 9.40
CA THR A 112 5.21 -2.08 7.96
C THR A 112 4.58 -1.02 7.07
N GLY A 113 3.59 -0.28 7.59
CA GLY A 113 2.81 0.67 6.78
C GLY A 113 1.76 0.01 5.88
N ILE A 114 1.66 -1.33 5.89
CA ILE A 114 0.67 -2.13 5.15
C ILE A 114 -0.63 -2.26 5.94
#